data_AF-X1N4X1-F1
#
_entry.id   AF-X1N4X1-F1
#
_cell.length_a   1.000
_cell.length_b   1.000
_cell.length_c   1.000
_cell.angle_alpha   90.00
_cell.angle_beta   90.00
_cell.angle_gamma   90.00
#
_symmetry.space_group_name_H-M   'P 1'
#
loop_
_entity.id
_entity.type
_entity.pdbx_description
1 polymer ?
#
loop_
_entity_poly.entity_id
_entity_poly.type
_entity_poly.pdbx_seq_one_letter_code
_entity_poly.pdbx_strand_id
1 'polypeptide(L)'
;VPITPFFGFFSAKYAGVTCEELMYDYDKLGVVERKTILDFQPDMYVNPYTYALLGPLMEALDYKELKWPGHGVSPTSSYQFVEGEYMKADEYDAFLFDPSDWILRTYLPRTCGALEPLQQLFPFRQFHYYMATLGRFSVFGLPEVATAIESLLKAGREALKMVSAAASFDKEMKGLGFPPQFAPSTHAPFDALGDALRGTRGIMLDMYRQPDKLLEACEKLTPVMIEMGVSGAKRAGVPRVFIPLHKGPEGFMSLKQFKTFYW
;
A
#
# COMPACT_ATOMS: atom_id res chain seq x y z
N VAL A 1 -22.06 17.01 -15.74
CA VAL A 1 -21.22 15.81 -15.52
C VAL A 1 -20.02 16.27 -14.71
N PRO A 2 -19.74 15.70 -13.53
CA PRO A 2 -18.61 16.15 -12.71
C PRO A 2 -17.26 15.80 -13.36
N ILE A 3 -16.27 16.67 -13.19
CA ILE A 3 -14.90 16.54 -13.66
C ILE A 3 -14.00 16.33 -12.43
N THR A 4 -13.53 15.09 -12.25
CA THR A 4 -12.77 14.66 -11.06
C THR A 4 -11.44 14.04 -11.46
N PRO A 5 -10.47 14.83 -11.95
CA PRO A 5 -9.18 14.32 -12.39
C PRO A 5 -8.36 13.85 -11.19
N PHE A 6 -7.59 12.78 -11.40
CA PHE A 6 -6.49 12.45 -10.50
C PHE A 6 -5.22 13.12 -11.04
N PHE A 7 -4.83 14.26 -10.44
CA PHE A 7 -3.65 15.01 -10.88
C PHE A 7 -2.33 14.27 -10.65
N GLY A 8 -2.19 13.48 -9.57
CA GLY A 8 -0.95 12.77 -9.28
C GLY A 8 0.25 13.73 -9.23
N PHE A 9 1.33 13.41 -9.93
CA PHE A 9 2.52 14.28 -10.03
C PHE A 9 2.42 15.39 -11.10
N PHE A 10 1.27 15.56 -11.76
CA PHE A 10 1.05 16.69 -12.67
C PHE A 10 1.25 18.03 -11.96
N SER A 11 0.83 18.12 -10.69
CA SER A 11 0.93 19.31 -9.84
C SER A 11 2.38 19.80 -9.71
N ALA A 12 3.36 18.89 -9.61
CA ALA A 12 4.79 19.21 -9.59
C ALA A 12 5.21 19.95 -10.87
N LYS A 13 4.88 19.35 -12.03
CA LYS A 13 5.18 19.92 -13.35
C LYS A 13 4.50 21.26 -13.55
N TYR A 14 3.24 21.38 -13.12
CA TYR A 14 2.45 22.61 -13.23
C TYR A 14 3.05 23.76 -12.42
N ALA A 15 3.55 23.48 -11.21
CA ALA A 15 4.17 24.48 -10.34
C ALA A 15 5.66 24.72 -10.62
N GLY A 16 6.28 23.99 -11.56
CA GLY A 16 7.70 24.11 -11.87
C GLY A 16 8.63 23.58 -10.78
N VAL A 17 8.15 22.64 -9.95
CA VAL A 17 8.94 21.94 -8.93
C VAL A 17 9.19 20.49 -9.35
N THR A 18 10.13 19.83 -8.69
CA THR A 18 10.45 18.42 -8.93
C THR A 18 9.48 17.49 -8.22
N CYS A 19 9.37 16.24 -8.70
CA CYS A 19 8.60 15.22 -8.00
C CYS A 19 9.27 14.89 -6.65
N GLU A 20 10.61 14.86 -6.61
CA GLU A 20 11.39 14.69 -5.38
C GLU A 20 10.97 15.67 -4.29
N GLU A 21 10.90 16.96 -4.61
CA GLU A 21 10.48 17.97 -3.65
C GLU A 21 9.08 17.68 -3.06
N LEU A 22 8.12 17.26 -3.89
CA LEU A 22 6.79 16.90 -3.41
C LEU A 22 6.75 15.63 -2.54
N MET A 23 7.72 14.73 -2.72
CA MET A 23 7.80 13.48 -1.96
C MET A 23 8.43 13.65 -0.57
N TYR A 24 9.06 14.79 -0.29
CA TYR A 24 9.78 15.04 0.97
C TYR A 24 9.31 16.31 1.71
N ASP A 25 8.74 17.29 1.02
CA ASP A 25 8.34 18.59 1.59
C ASP A 25 6.82 18.70 1.77
N TYR A 26 6.39 18.57 3.03
CA TYR A 26 4.99 18.59 3.46
C TYR A 26 4.26 19.90 3.11
N ASP A 27 4.95 21.02 3.30
CA ASP A 27 4.39 22.36 3.13
C ASP A 27 4.30 22.70 1.65
N LYS A 28 5.36 22.37 0.90
CA LYS A 28 5.40 22.57 -0.54
C LYS A 28 4.34 21.74 -1.25
N LEU A 29 4.13 20.48 -0.84
CA LEU A 29 3.04 19.65 -1.37
C LEU A 29 1.68 20.33 -1.21
N GLY A 30 1.35 20.81 0.00
CA GLY A 30 0.09 21.49 0.26
C GLY A 30 -0.08 22.77 -0.55
N VAL A 31 0.98 23.57 -0.71
CA VAL A 31 0.98 24.80 -1.52
C VAL A 31 0.73 24.50 -3.00
N VAL A 32 1.45 23.54 -3.56
CA VAL A 32 1.40 23.18 -4.99
C VAL A 32 0.05 22.54 -5.35
N GLU A 33 -0.45 21.64 -4.51
CA GLU A 33 -1.71 20.94 -4.74
C GLU A 33 -2.91 21.88 -4.58
N ARG A 34 -2.91 22.75 -3.56
CA ARG A 34 -3.93 23.78 -3.41
C ARG A 34 -3.97 24.72 -4.61
N LYS A 35 -2.82 25.17 -5.12
CA LYS A 35 -2.76 25.99 -6.33
C LYS A 35 -3.39 25.24 -7.52
N THR A 36 -3.00 23.99 -7.73
CA THR A 36 -3.54 23.15 -8.80
C THR A 36 -5.07 23.01 -8.70
N ILE A 37 -5.59 22.71 -7.51
CA ILE A 37 -7.04 22.58 -7.29
C ILE A 37 -7.76 23.91 -7.54
N LEU A 38 -7.22 25.03 -7.04
CA LEU A 38 -7.84 26.34 -7.20
C LEU A 38 -7.80 26.86 -8.64
N ASP A 39 -6.78 26.52 -9.42
CA ASP A 39 -6.67 26.98 -10.80
C ASP A 39 -7.50 26.13 -11.76
N PHE A 40 -7.60 24.82 -11.52
CA PHE A 40 -8.33 23.89 -12.37
C PHE A 40 -9.78 23.62 -11.92
N GLN A 41 -10.14 23.98 -10.69
CA GLN A 41 -11.50 23.89 -10.13
C GLN A 41 -12.19 22.53 -10.37
N PRO A 42 -11.61 21.39 -9.97
CA PRO A 42 -12.24 20.09 -10.14
C PRO A 42 -13.46 19.96 -9.21
N ASP A 43 -14.46 19.16 -9.58
CA ASP A 43 -15.63 18.91 -8.72
C ASP A 43 -15.28 18.07 -7.47
N MET A 44 -14.18 17.31 -7.53
CA MET A 44 -13.60 16.55 -6.41
C MET A 44 -12.09 16.41 -6.60
N TYR A 45 -11.34 16.28 -5.51
CA TYR A 45 -9.88 16.09 -5.54
C TYR A 45 -9.47 14.76 -4.89
N VAL A 46 -8.27 14.28 -5.20
CA VAL A 46 -7.63 13.16 -4.48
C VAL A 46 -6.64 13.75 -3.48
N ASN A 47 -6.68 13.30 -2.22
CA ASN A 47 -5.75 13.79 -1.21
C ASN A 47 -4.30 13.43 -1.59
N PRO A 48 -3.39 14.42 -1.72
CA PRO A 48 -2.06 14.20 -2.25
C PRO A 48 -1.09 13.51 -1.28
N TYR A 49 -1.33 13.65 0.02
CA TYR A 49 -0.37 13.23 1.04
C TYR A 49 -0.17 11.72 1.06
N THR A 50 -1.22 10.94 0.81
CA THR A 50 -1.16 9.46 0.90
C THR A 50 -0.53 8.79 -0.32
N TYR A 51 -0.30 9.52 -1.41
CA TYR A 51 0.39 8.98 -2.59
C TYR A 51 1.70 9.70 -2.90
N ALA A 52 1.81 11.02 -2.66
CA ALA A 52 3.03 11.76 -2.99
C ALA A 52 4.05 11.69 -1.86
N LEU A 53 3.64 11.86 -0.60
CA LEU A 53 4.55 12.12 0.51
C LEU A 53 5.09 10.84 1.17
N LEU A 54 5.79 10.04 0.37
CA LEU A 54 6.24 8.71 0.75
C LEU A 54 7.76 8.61 0.96
N GLY A 55 8.54 9.61 0.55
CA GLY A 55 10.02 9.54 0.52
C GLY A 55 10.65 9.14 1.87
N PRO A 56 10.42 9.90 2.95
CA PRO A 56 10.98 9.59 4.28
C PRO A 56 10.54 8.23 4.84
N LEU A 57 9.32 7.78 4.51
CA LEU A 57 8.79 6.47 4.91
C LEU A 57 9.51 5.33 4.19
N MET A 58 9.65 5.45 2.88
CA MET A 58 10.31 4.45 2.04
C MET A 58 11.79 4.31 2.40
N GLU A 59 12.47 5.42 2.66
CA GLU A 59 13.86 5.41 3.15
C GLU A 59 13.99 4.74 4.52
N ALA A 60 13.08 5.04 5.46
CA ALA A 60 13.11 4.47 6.80
C ALA A 60 12.93 2.94 6.80
N LEU A 61 12.24 2.40 5.78
CA LEU A 61 11.93 0.98 5.67
C LEU A 61 12.83 0.22 4.68
N ASP A 62 13.68 0.92 3.93
CA ASP A 62 14.34 0.38 2.74
C ASP A 62 13.31 -0.32 1.83
N TYR A 63 12.31 0.45 1.38
CA TYR A 63 11.15 -0.06 0.66
C TYR A 63 11.52 -0.49 -0.77
N LYS A 64 11.17 -1.71 -1.15
CA LYS A 64 11.66 -2.37 -2.38
C LYS A 64 10.67 -2.38 -3.52
N GLU A 65 9.39 -2.14 -3.25
CA GLU A 65 8.32 -2.22 -4.26
C GLU A 65 8.23 -0.98 -5.15
N LEU A 66 8.93 0.11 -4.80
CA LEU A 66 8.98 1.34 -5.58
C LEU A 66 10.42 1.74 -5.86
N LYS A 67 10.67 2.28 -7.06
CA LYS A 67 11.78 3.21 -7.32
C LYS A 67 11.22 4.61 -7.31
N TRP A 68 11.87 5.54 -6.63
CA TRP A 68 11.40 6.92 -6.53
C TRP A 68 12.57 7.90 -6.75
N PRO A 69 12.31 9.21 -6.89
CA PRO A 69 13.35 10.23 -6.98
C PRO A 69 14.49 10.03 -5.98
N GLY A 70 15.73 10.09 -6.48
CA GLY A 70 16.95 9.80 -5.71
C GLY A 70 17.23 8.30 -5.51
N HIS A 71 16.28 7.42 -5.82
CA HIS A 71 16.30 5.99 -5.54
C HIS A 71 15.88 5.17 -6.78
N GLY A 72 16.55 5.44 -7.90
CA GLY A 72 16.41 4.67 -9.15
C GLY A 72 15.65 5.35 -10.28
N VAL A 73 15.09 6.54 -10.06
CA VAL A 73 14.54 7.42 -11.11
C VAL A 73 14.99 8.89 -10.91
N SER A 74 14.81 9.74 -11.93
CA SER A 74 15.23 11.14 -11.87
C SER A 74 14.39 11.97 -10.88
N PRO A 75 14.93 13.09 -10.35
CA PRO A 75 14.18 14.00 -9.47
C PRO A 75 12.84 14.48 -10.03
N THR A 76 12.72 14.58 -11.35
CA THR A 76 11.54 15.07 -12.06
C THR A 76 10.54 13.98 -12.45
N SER A 77 10.87 12.70 -12.25
CA SER A 77 9.98 11.57 -12.56
C SER A 77 9.17 11.17 -11.32
N SER A 78 7.95 10.69 -11.51
CA SER A 78 7.19 10.04 -10.43
C SER A 78 7.86 8.73 -10.01
N TYR A 79 7.44 8.17 -8.88
CA TYR A 79 7.84 6.81 -8.53
C TYR A 79 7.30 5.78 -9.54
N GLN A 80 8.00 4.66 -9.63
CA GLN A 80 7.70 3.53 -10.50
C GLN A 80 7.54 2.28 -9.64
N PHE A 81 6.43 1.57 -9.84
CA PHE A 81 6.22 0.26 -9.25
C PHE A 81 7.19 -0.77 -9.84
N VAL A 82 7.85 -1.51 -8.94
CA VAL A 82 8.75 -2.61 -9.24
C VAL A 82 8.07 -3.89 -8.79
N GLU A 83 7.42 -4.55 -9.74
CA GLU A 83 6.71 -5.79 -9.45
C GLU A 83 7.69 -6.90 -9.04
N GLY A 84 7.36 -7.59 -7.95
CA GLY A 84 8.12 -8.72 -7.42
C GLY A 84 7.26 -9.97 -7.20
N GLU A 85 7.92 -11.13 -7.11
CA GLU A 85 7.31 -12.38 -6.64
C GLU A 85 7.73 -12.60 -5.18
N TYR A 86 6.97 -11.99 -4.26
CA TYR A 86 7.23 -11.99 -2.83
C TYR A 86 6.59 -13.17 -2.08
N MET A 87 5.58 -13.82 -2.65
CA MET A 87 5.08 -15.14 -2.25
C MET A 87 5.47 -16.13 -3.33
N LYS A 88 6.05 -17.27 -2.97
CA LYS A 88 6.39 -18.36 -3.89
C LYS A 88 5.20 -19.29 -4.10
N ALA A 89 5.25 -20.06 -5.19
CA ALA A 89 4.15 -20.93 -5.59
C ALA A 89 3.82 -22.00 -4.55
N ASP A 90 4.79 -22.42 -3.75
CA ASP A 90 4.67 -23.42 -2.68
C ASP A 90 4.34 -22.81 -1.30
N GLU A 91 4.12 -21.50 -1.21
CA GLU A 91 3.84 -20.80 0.05
C GLU A 91 2.34 -20.55 0.31
N TYR A 92 1.44 -20.94 -0.60
CA TYR A 92 -0.01 -20.76 -0.43
C TYR A 92 -0.53 -21.36 0.89
N ASP A 93 -0.09 -22.57 1.25
CA ASP A 93 -0.56 -23.22 2.48
C ASP A 93 -0.15 -22.46 3.73
N ALA A 94 1.08 -21.91 3.76
CA ALA A 94 1.55 -21.08 4.86
C ALA A 94 0.75 -19.77 4.97
N PHE A 95 0.49 -19.12 3.83
CA PHE A 95 -0.33 -17.92 3.76
C PHE A 95 -1.77 -18.18 4.19
N LEU A 96 -2.43 -19.21 3.67
CA LEU A 96 -3.83 -19.55 3.96
C LEU A 96 -4.06 -19.92 5.41
N PHE A 97 -3.08 -20.59 6.02
CA PHE A 97 -3.12 -21.00 7.41
C PHE A 97 -3.17 -19.79 8.36
N ASP A 98 -2.27 -18.82 8.17
CA ASP A 98 -2.16 -17.64 9.03
C ASP A 98 -1.62 -16.43 8.25
N PRO A 99 -2.49 -15.70 7.52
CA PRO A 99 -2.07 -14.58 6.67
C PRO A 99 -1.33 -13.49 7.43
N SER A 100 -1.76 -13.19 8.67
CA SER A 100 -1.16 -12.14 9.50
C SER A 100 0.28 -12.48 9.89
N ASP A 101 0.53 -13.73 10.31
CA ASP A 101 1.87 -14.20 10.64
C ASP A 101 2.77 -14.29 9.40
N TRP A 102 2.23 -14.76 8.27
CA TRP A 102 2.96 -14.80 7.01
C TRP A 102 3.34 -13.40 6.53
N ILE A 103 2.43 -12.42 6.64
CA ILE A 103 2.73 -11.02 6.32
C ILE A 103 3.87 -10.50 7.21
N LEU A 104 3.76 -10.67 8.53
CA LEU A 104 4.70 -10.14 9.50
C LEU A 104 6.11 -10.71 9.33
N ARG A 105 6.22 -12.03 9.14
CA ARG A 105 7.50 -12.74 9.18
C ARG A 105 8.04 -13.12 7.82
N THR A 106 7.28 -12.90 6.74
CA THR A 106 7.70 -13.28 5.39
C THR A 106 7.51 -12.13 4.40
N TYR A 107 6.32 -11.56 4.28
CA TYR A 107 6.08 -10.48 3.30
C TYR A 107 6.86 -9.20 3.63
N LEU A 108 6.67 -8.64 4.83
CA LEU A 108 7.32 -7.39 5.24
C LEU A 108 8.85 -7.48 5.21
N PRO A 109 9.50 -8.55 5.70
CA PRO A 109 10.94 -8.76 5.49
C PRO A 109 11.40 -8.74 4.03
N ARG A 110 10.55 -9.18 3.09
CA ARG A 110 10.88 -9.26 1.66
C ARG A 110 10.67 -7.91 0.94
N THR A 111 9.72 -7.08 1.39
CA THR A 111 9.39 -5.79 0.75
C THR A 111 10.04 -4.58 1.44
N CYS A 112 10.39 -4.70 2.72
CA CYS A 112 11.07 -3.67 3.51
C CYS A 112 12.40 -4.22 4.02
N GLY A 113 13.52 -3.81 3.44
CA GLY A 113 14.83 -4.34 3.81
C GLY A 113 15.21 -4.08 5.27
N ALA A 114 14.79 -2.95 5.83
CA ALA A 114 15.00 -2.66 7.25
C ALA A 114 14.26 -3.63 8.19
N LEU A 115 13.28 -4.37 7.67
CA LEU A 115 12.46 -5.33 8.41
C LEU A 115 12.87 -6.79 8.17
N GLU A 116 13.94 -7.05 7.40
CA GLU A 116 14.46 -8.40 7.17
C GLU A 116 14.62 -9.21 8.47
N PRO A 117 15.15 -8.64 9.58
CA PRO A 117 15.30 -9.38 10.84
C PRO A 117 14.00 -9.90 11.47
N LEU A 118 12.83 -9.38 11.10
CA LEU A 118 11.54 -9.86 11.63
C LEU A 118 11.22 -11.31 11.25
N GLN A 119 11.93 -11.88 10.26
CA GLN A 119 11.84 -13.31 9.94
C GLN A 119 12.25 -14.21 11.12
N GLN A 120 13.06 -13.69 12.05
CA GLN A 120 13.52 -14.40 13.24
C GLN A 120 12.44 -14.54 14.33
N LEU A 121 11.36 -13.75 14.24
CA LEU A 121 10.27 -13.82 15.22
C LEU A 121 9.68 -15.23 15.27
N PHE A 122 9.29 -15.65 16.47
CA PHE A 122 8.44 -16.82 16.62
C PHE A 122 7.08 -16.56 15.95
N PRO A 123 6.41 -17.58 15.40
CA PRO A 123 5.10 -17.39 14.83
C PRO A 123 4.14 -16.82 15.88
N PHE A 124 3.49 -15.71 15.55
CA PHE A 124 2.78 -14.90 16.56
C PHE A 124 1.62 -15.66 17.20
N ARG A 125 0.96 -16.53 16.43
CA ARG A 125 -0.02 -17.50 16.92
C ARG A 125 0.47 -18.39 18.06
N GLN A 126 1.78 -18.54 18.27
CA GLN A 126 2.31 -19.35 19.36
C GLN A 126 2.34 -18.60 20.70
N PHE A 127 2.17 -17.28 20.74
CA PHE A 127 2.20 -16.45 21.97
C PHE A 127 0.97 -16.62 22.90
N HIS A 128 0.22 -17.72 22.77
CA HIS A 128 -0.94 -18.03 23.60
C HIS A 128 -0.57 -18.80 24.89
N TYR A 129 0.61 -19.43 24.97
CA TYR A 129 1.01 -20.24 26.12
C TYR A 129 1.79 -19.39 27.14
N TYR A 130 1.16 -19.10 28.29
CA TYR A 130 1.65 -18.16 29.31
C TYR A 130 3.12 -18.33 29.71
N MET A 131 3.60 -19.58 29.89
CA MET A 131 5.00 -19.83 30.28
C MET A 131 5.99 -19.66 29.12
N ALA A 132 5.71 -20.23 27.94
CA ALA A 132 6.62 -20.08 26.80
C ALA A 132 6.63 -18.65 26.25
N THR A 133 5.52 -17.92 26.38
CA THR A 133 5.39 -16.54 25.89
C THR A 133 6.45 -15.62 26.49
N LEU A 134 6.73 -15.75 27.79
CA LEU A 134 7.77 -14.95 28.44
C LEU A 134 9.15 -15.19 27.82
N GLY A 135 9.52 -16.45 27.58
CA GLY A 135 10.80 -16.79 26.94
C GLY A 135 10.88 -16.34 25.48
N ARG A 136 9.76 -16.36 24.75
CA ARG A 136 9.71 -15.94 23.34
C ARG A 136 9.98 -14.45 23.16
N PHE A 137 9.74 -13.61 24.16
CA PHE A 137 10.11 -12.18 24.07
C PHE A 137 11.62 -11.93 23.95
N SER A 138 12.46 -12.93 24.26
CA SER A 138 13.92 -12.81 24.07
C SER A 138 14.33 -12.46 22.64
N VAL A 139 13.56 -12.86 21.63
CA VAL A 139 13.84 -12.52 20.21
C VAL A 139 13.86 -11.01 19.97
N PHE A 140 13.08 -10.24 20.71
CA PHE A 140 13.05 -8.78 20.60
C PHE A 140 14.29 -8.11 21.21
N GLY A 141 15.06 -8.86 22.01
CA GLY A 141 16.35 -8.41 22.55
C GLY A 141 17.52 -8.66 21.61
N LEU A 142 17.33 -9.34 20.49
CA LEU A 142 18.38 -9.49 19.47
C LEU A 142 18.66 -8.13 18.82
N PRO A 143 19.93 -7.67 18.72
CA PRO A 143 20.26 -6.32 18.24
C PRO A 143 19.64 -5.97 16.89
N GLU A 144 19.63 -6.90 15.95
CA GLU A 144 19.07 -6.72 14.61
C GLU A 144 17.54 -6.65 14.61
N VAL A 145 16.85 -7.40 15.48
CA VAL A 145 15.39 -7.34 15.62
C VAL A 145 14.99 -6.03 16.29
N ALA A 146 15.72 -5.60 17.32
CA ALA A 146 15.52 -4.30 17.96
C ALA A 146 15.67 -3.15 16.93
N THR A 147 16.70 -3.20 16.09
CA THR A 147 16.93 -2.22 15.02
C THR A 147 15.80 -2.19 13.98
N ALA A 148 15.26 -3.36 13.61
CA ALA A 148 14.09 -3.44 12.72
C ALA A 148 12.85 -2.78 13.33
N ILE A 149 12.63 -2.97 14.64
CA ILE A 149 11.53 -2.34 15.38
C ILE A 149 11.73 -0.83 15.50
N GLU A 150 12.96 -0.37 15.72
CA GLU A 150 13.28 1.06 15.71
C GLU A 150 13.00 1.71 14.35
N SER A 151 13.29 0.99 13.25
CA SER A 151 12.94 1.41 11.89
C SER A 151 11.43 1.49 11.69
N LEU A 152 10.65 0.52 12.20
CA LEU A 152 9.17 0.60 12.22
C LEU A 152 8.69 1.83 13.00
N LEU A 153 9.28 2.11 14.17
CA LEU A 153 8.90 3.28 14.97
C LEU A 153 9.24 4.59 14.24
N LYS A 154 10.37 4.65 13.53
CA LYS A 154 10.74 5.81 12.70
C LYS A 154 9.73 6.00 11.57
N ALA A 155 9.42 4.96 10.81
CA ALA A 155 8.43 5.00 9.74
C ALA A 155 7.04 5.38 10.26
N GLY A 156 6.63 4.83 11.41
CA GLY A 156 5.35 5.16 12.06
C GLY A 156 5.25 6.64 12.46
N ARG A 157 6.34 7.25 12.92
CA ARG A 157 6.37 8.70 13.20
C ARG A 157 6.22 9.54 11.93
N GLU A 158 6.88 9.16 10.84
CA GLU A 158 6.69 9.83 9.53
C GLU A 158 5.26 9.62 9.00
N ALA A 159 4.69 8.42 9.13
CA ALA A 159 3.30 8.14 8.76
C ALA A 159 2.32 9.04 9.52
N LEU A 160 2.55 9.24 10.83
CA LEU A 160 1.70 10.10 11.67
C LEU A 160 1.74 11.57 11.21
N LYS A 161 2.92 12.08 10.82
CA LYS A 161 3.03 13.42 10.23
C LYS A 161 2.22 13.49 8.93
N MET A 162 2.36 12.49 8.05
CA MET A 162 1.67 12.42 6.76
C MET A 162 0.14 12.42 6.95
N VAL A 163 -0.38 11.57 7.84
CA VAL A 163 -1.82 11.47 8.12
C VAL A 163 -2.36 12.75 8.74
N SER A 164 -1.60 13.41 9.63
CA SER A 164 -1.98 14.71 10.21
C SER A 164 -2.07 15.82 9.17
N ALA A 165 -1.10 15.88 8.26
CA ALA A 165 -1.10 16.85 7.16
C ALA A 165 -2.24 16.57 6.17
N ALA A 166 -2.49 15.29 5.84
CA ALA A 166 -3.62 14.86 5.01
C ALA A 166 -4.96 15.33 5.60
N ALA A 167 -5.19 15.12 6.90
CA ALA A 167 -6.42 15.53 7.57
C ALA A 167 -6.60 17.06 7.60
N SER A 168 -5.51 17.80 7.78
CA SER A 168 -5.51 19.27 7.75
C SER A 168 -5.87 19.79 6.35
N PHE A 169 -5.28 19.20 5.32
CA PHE A 169 -5.58 19.51 3.92
C PHE A 169 -7.03 19.18 3.56
N ASP A 170 -7.56 18.04 4.02
CA ASP A 170 -8.96 17.67 3.80
C ASP A 170 -9.93 18.68 4.41
N LYS A 171 -9.64 19.16 5.62
CA LYS A 171 -10.44 20.20 6.28
C LYS A 171 -10.43 21.50 5.48
N GLU A 172 -9.26 21.89 4.96
CA GLU A 172 -9.10 23.09 4.14
C GLU A 172 -9.88 22.98 2.82
N MET A 173 -9.63 21.94 2.03
CA MET A 173 -10.27 21.74 0.72
C MET A 173 -11.78 21.67 0.84
N LYS A 174 -12.30 20.98 1.86
CA LYS A 174 -13.73 20.95 2.16
C LYS A 174 -14.28 22.34 2.47
N GLY A 175 -13.55 23.17 3.21
CA GLY A 175 -13.92 24.57 3.49
C GLY A 175 -13.96 25.45 2.25
N LEU A 176 -13.15 25.12 1.24
CA LEU A 176 -13.10 25.78 -0.07
C LEU A 176 -14.12 25.23 -1.08
N GLY A 177 -14.93 24.23 -0.69
CA GLY A 177 -15.96 23.65 -1.55
C GLY A 177 -15.50 22.46 -2.40
N PHE A 178 -14.30 21.93 -2.16
CA PHE A 178 -13.76 20.76 -2.85
C PHE A 178 -13.85 19.53 -1.95
N PRO A 179 -14.80 18.62 -2.14
CA PRO A 179 -14.85 17.36 -1.40
C PRO A 179 -13.84 16.32 -1.95
N PRO A 180 -13.35 15.39 -1.12
CA PRO A 180 -12.47 14.32 -1.60
C PRO A 180 -13.21 13.33 -2.49
N GLN A 181 -12.55 12.84 -3.55
CA GLN A 181 -13.10 11.89 -4.52
C GLN A 181 -13.34 10.51 -3.88
N PHE A 182 -12.39 10.04 -3.08
CA PHE A 182 -12.46 8.84 -2.25
C PHE A 182 -11.55 9.05 -1.05
N ALA A 183 -11.62 8.16 -0.05
CA ALA A 183 -10.66 8.18 1.05
C ALA A 183 -9.89 6.87 1.16
N PRO A 184 -10.53 5.70 1.39
CA PRO A 184 -9.81 4.44 1.31
C PRO A 184 -9.73 3.94 -0.14
N SER A 185 -8.72 3.13 -0.38
CA SER A 185 -8.71 2.15 -1.45
C SER A 185 -8.95 0.75 -0.90
N THR A 186 -9.46 -0.14 -1.74
CA THR A 186 -9.40 -1.59 -1.55
C THR A 186 -9.11 -2.28 -2.87
N HIS A 187 -8.93 -3.59 -2.87
CA HIS A 187 -8.54 -4.33 -4.06
C HIS A 187 -9.51 -5.49 -4.33
N ALA A 188 -9.64 -5.86 -5.60
CA ALA A 188 -10.12 -7.20 -5.91
C ALA A 188 -9.13 -8.21 -5.30
N PRO A 189 -9.59 -9.34 -4.71
CA PRO A 189 -8.69 -10.31 -4.07
C PRO A 189 -7.59 -10.82 -5.01
N PHE A 190 -7.92 -11.03 -6.28
CA PHE A 190 -6.95 -11.41 -7.30
C PHE A 190 -5.87 -10.35 -7.52
N ASP A 191 -6.24 -9.07 -7.54
CA ASP A 191 -5.29 -7.96 -7.65
C ASP A 191 -4.44 -7.84 -6.38
N ALA A 192 -5.02 -8.03 -5.19
CA ALA A 192 -4.25 -8.04 -3.95
C ALA A 192 -3.14 -9.11 -3.97
N LEU A 193 -3.47 -10.32 -4.42
CA LEU A 193 -2.48 -11.39 -4.60
C LEU A 193 -1.48 -11.06 -5.71
N GLY A 194 -1.96 -10.55 -6.84
CA GLY A 194 -1.15 -10.32 -8.03
C GLY A 194 -0.23 -9.11 -7.95
N ASP A 195 -0.66 -8.02 -7.31
CA ASP A 195 0.11 -6.79 -7.14
C ASP A 195 1.13 -6.93 -6.02
N ALA A 196 0.71 -7.46 -4.86
CA ALA A 196 1.56 -7.48 -3.67
C ALA A 196 2.32 -8.80 -3.50
N LEU A 197 1.74 -9.96 -3.84
CA LEU A 197 2.31 -11.25 -3.41
C LEU A 197 3.00 -12.01 -4.54
N ARG A 198 2.25 -12.42 -5.56
CA ARG A 198 2.73 -13.35 -6.61
C ARG A 198 3.36 -12.64 -7.80
N GLY A 199 3.12 -11.34 -7.97
CA GLY A 199 3.42 -10.63 -9.22
C GLY A 199 2.55 -11.11 -10.38
N THR A 200 2.55 -10.39 -11.50
CA THR A 200 1.76 -10.71 -12.70
C THR A 200 2.17 -12.05 -13.26
N ARG A 201 3.46 -12.35 -13.37
CA ARG A 201 3.90 -13.67 -13.89
C ARG A 201 3.40 -14.81 -13.01
N GLY A 202 3.56 -14.70 -11.68
CA GLY A 202 3.21 -15.75 -10.74
C GLY A 202 1.70 -16.00 -10.72
N ILE A 203 0.91 -14.94 -10.56
CA ILE A 203 -0.55 -15.05 -10.45
C ILE A 203 -1.18 -15.61 -11.73
N MET A 204 -0.64 -15.24 -12.90
CA MET A 204 -1.14 -15.73 -14.19
C MET A 204 -0.82 -17.21 -14.41
N LEU A 205 0.35 -17.69 -13.95
CA LEU A 205 0.69 -19.11 -14.00
C LEU A 205 -0.14 -19.94 -13.02
N ASP A 206 -0.47 -19.39 -11.86
CA ASP A 206 -1.23 -20.08 -10.82
C ASP A 206 -2.66 -20.41 -11.28
N MET A 207 -3.28 -19.57 -12.13
CA MET A 207 -4.58 -19.87 -12.76
C MET A 207 -4.59 -21.22 -13.52
N TYR A 208 -3.43 -21.70 -13.98
CA TYR A 208 -3.30 -22.97 -14.69
C TYR A 208 -2.71 -24.07 -13.83
N ARG A 209 -1.74 -23.74 -12.97
CA ARG A 209 -0.94 -24.72 -12.23
C ARG A 209 -1.57 -25.12 -10.90
N GLN A 210 -2.24 -24.19 -10.23
CA GLN A 210 -2.81 -24.38 -8.91
C GLN A 210 -4.09 -23.53 -8.71
N PRO A 211 -5.07 -23.66 -9.61
CA PRO A 211 -6.27 -22.81 -9.61
C PRO A 211 -7.05 -22.90 -8.30
N ASP A 212 -7.12 -24.08 -7.68
CA ASP A 212 -7.85 -24.28 -6.44
C ASP A 212 -7.24 -23.49 -5.27
N LYS A 213 -5.90 -23.46 -5.17
CA LYS A 213 -5.19 -22.68 -4.14
C LYS A 213 -5.33 -21.18 -4.35
N LEU A 214 -5.31 -20.74 -5.60
CA LEU A 214 -5.56 -19.35 -5.95
C LEU A 214 -6.98 -18.92 -5.57
N LEU A 215 -7.99 -19.73 -5.89
CA LEU A 215 -9.38 -19.45 -5.49
C LEU A 215 -9.54 -19.44 -3.97
N GLU A 216 -8.94 -20.41 -3.27
CA GLU A 216 -8.95 -20.45 -1.80
C GLU A 216 -8.34 -19.18 -1.19
N ALA A 217 -7.25 -18.67 -1.77
CA ALA A 217 -6.62 -17.42 -1.33
C ALA A 217 -7.46 -16.18 -1.64
N CYS A 218 -8.14 -16.13 -2.80
CA CYS A 218 -9.11 -15.09 -3.11
C CYS A 218 -10.27 -15.07 -2.10
N GLU A 219 -10.84 -16.23 -1.77
CA GLU A 219 -11.90 -16.36 -0.76
C GLU A 219 -11.42 -15.93 0.64
N LYS A 220 -10.18 -16.31 1.02
CA LYS A 220 -9.57 -15.88 2.29
C LYS A 220 -9.41 -14.36 2.38
N LEU A 221 -9.04 -13.70 1.29
CA LEU A 221 -8.80 -12.25 1.24
C LEU A 221 -10.08 -11.43 1.05
N THR A 222 -11.13 -11.99 0.46
CA THR A 222 -12.40 -11.28 0.21
C THR A 222 -12.95 -10.54 1.44
N PRO A 223 -13.15 -11.18 2.61
CA PRO A 223 -13.65 -10.48 3.79
C PRO A 223 -12.69 -9.39 4.28
N VAL A 224 -11.37 -9.59 4.12
CA VAL A 224 -10.34 -8.61 4.50
C VAL A 224 -10.43 -7.37 3.61
N MET A 225 -10.58 -7.54 2.29
CA MET A 225 -10.71 -6.42 1.35
C MET A 225 -12.01 -5.64 1.58
N ILE A 226 -13.11 -6.33 1.90
CA ILE A 226 -14.38 -5.70 2.27
C ILE A 226 -14.22 -4.89 3.57
N GLU A 227 -13.64 -5.50 4.61
CA GLU A 227 -13.40 -4.83 5.89
C GLU A 227 -12.50 -3.60 5.73
N MET A 228 -11.43 -3.71 4.95
CA MET A 228 -10.51 -2.60 4.69
C MET A 228 -11.22 -1.41 4.06
N GLY A 229 -12.02 -1.64 3.00
CA GLY A 229 -12.78 -0.59 2.32
C GLY A 229 -13.87 0.01 3.22
N VAL A 230 -14.70 -0.83 3.86
CA VAL A 230 -15.83 -0.37 4.69
C VAL A 230 -15.34 0.35 5.94
N SER A 231 -14.36 -0.20 6.65
CA SER A 231 -13.82 0.43 7.86
C SER A 231 -13.08 1.73 7.54
N GLY A 232 -12.34 1.78 6.44
CA GLY A 232 -11.69 2.99 5.95
C GLY A 232 -12.69 4.10 5.62
N ALA A 233 -13.77 3.77 4.90
CA ALA A 233 -14.82 4.72 4.54
C ALA A 233 -15.52 5.30 5.78
N LYS A 234 -15.82 4.43 6.76
CA LYS A 234 -16.41 4.84 8.06
C LYS A 234 -15.48 5.77 8.84
N ARG A 235 -14.18 5.43 8.93
CA ARG A 235 -13.19 6.26 9.65
C ARG A 235 -13.02 7.63 9.00
N ALA A 236 -12.98 7.70 7.68
CA ALA A 236 -12.78 8.94 6.95
C ALA A 236 -14.06 9.80 6.83
N GLY A 237 -15.25 9.22 7.03
CA GLY A 237 -16.52 9.90 6.76
C GLY A 237 -16.74 10.17 5.27
N VAL A 238 -16.08 9.42 4.40
CA VAL A 238 -16.19 9.51 2.93
C VAL A 238 -16.75 8.18 2.41
N PRO A 239 -17.97 8.14 1.84
CA PRO A 239 -18.63 6.90 1.47
C PRO A 239 -18.12 6.29 0.16
N ARG A 240 -17.05 6.85 -0.43
CA ARG A 240 -16.48 6.41 -1.70
C ARG A 240 -15.17 5.67 -1.44
N VAL A 241 -15.11 4.43 -1.90
CA VAL A 241 -13.95 3.54 -1.85
C VAL A 241 -13.42 3.38 -3.27
N PHE A 242 -12.13 3.62 -3.47
CA PHE A 242 -11.50 3.38 -4.77
C PHE A 242 -11.04 1.93 -4.89
N ILE A 243 -11.34 1.28 -6.03
CA ILE A 243 -10.87 -0.07 -6.32
C ILE A 243 -10.13 -0.02 -7.65
N PRO A 244 -8.78 0.04 -7.64
CA PRO A 244 -8.03 -0.09 -8.88
C PRO A 244 -8.15 -1.51 -9.41
N LEU A 245 -8.45 -1.65 -10.70
CA LEU A 245 -8.61 -2.94 -11.36
C LEU A 245 -7.40 -3.16 -12.27
N HIS A 246 -6.31 -3.72 -11.73
CA HIS A 246 -5.03 -3.79 -12.44
C HIS A 246 -4.94 -4.99 -13.39
N LYS A 247 -5.47 -6.15 -12.99
CA LYS A 247 -5.41 -7.40 -13.77
C LYS A 247 -6.77 -7.87 -14.30
N GLY A 248 -7.84 -7.19 -13.91
CA GLY A 248 -9.18 -7.33 -14.49
C GLY A 248 -9.42 -6.72 -15.89
N PRO A 249 -8.58 -5.80 -16.43
CA PRO A 249 -8.79 -5.26 -17.78
C PRO A 249 -8.69 -6.32 -18.88
N GLU A 250 -9.30 -6.01 -20.03
CA GLU A 250 -9.24 -6.83 -21.23
C GLU A 250 -7.78 -7.07 -21.66
N GLY A 251 -7.46 -8.32 -22.03
CA GLY A 251 -6.12 -8.73 -22.48
C GLY A 251 -5.33 -9.53 -21.44
N PHE A 252 -5.65 -9.42 -20.14
CA PHE A 252 -4.99 -10.22 -19.09
C PHE A 252 -5.60 -11.62 -18.91
N MET A 253 -6.91 -11.73 -19.09
CA MET A 253 -7.66 -12.97 -18.89
C MET A 253 -8.64 -13.23 -20.04
N SER A 254 -8.89 -14.50 -20.34
CA SER A 254 -10.09 -14.87 -21.11
C SER A 254 -11.36 -14.57 -20.30
N LEU A 255 -12.50 -14.39 -20.96
CA LEU A 255 -13.79 -14.18 -20.27
C LEU A 255 -14.11 -15.31 -19.27
N LYS A 256 -13.72 -16.55 -19.59
CA LYS A 256 -13.88 -17.69 -18.68
C LYS A 256 -13.05 -17.51 -17.40
N GLN A 257 -11.78 -17.13 -17.53
CA GLN A 257 -10.89 -16.88 -16.39
C GLN A 257 -11.38 -15.69 -15.57
N PHE A 258 -11.80 -14.60 -16.22
CA PHE A 258 -12.35 -13.43 -15.52
C PHE A 258 -13.53 -13.83 -14.61
N LYS A 259 -14.50 -14.59 -15.15
CA LYS A 259 -15.65 -15.11 -14.39
C LYS A 259 -15.32 -16.17 -13.32
N THR A 260 -14.09 -16.68 -13.29
CA THR A 260 -13.69 -17.71 -12.32
C THR A 260 -12.84 -17.09 -11.22
N PHE A 261 -11.88 -16.24 -11.58
CA PHE A 261 -10.86 -15.73 -10.67
C PHE A 261 -11.07 -14.29 -10.22
N TYR A 262 -11.89 -13.51 -10.93
CA TYR A 262 -11.97 -12.06 -10.74
C TYR A 262 -13.40 -11.54 -10.44
N TRP A 263 -14.41 -12.11 -11.09
CA TRP A 263 -15.83 -11.73 -10.97
C TRP A 263 -16.66 -12.89 -10.42
#